data_AF-A0A4Z2G284-F1
#
_entry.id   AF-A0A4Z2G284-F1
#
_cell.length_a   1.000
_cell.length_b   1.000
_cell.length_c   1.000
_cell.angle_alpha   90.00
_cell.angle_beta   90.00
_cell.angle_gamma   90.00
#
_symmetry.space_group_name_H-M   'P 1'
#
loop_
_entity.id
_entity.type
_entity.pdbx_description
1 polymer ?
#
loop_
_entity_poly.entity_id
_entity_poly.type
_entity_poly.pdbx_seq_one_letter_code
_entity_poly.pdbx_strand_id
1 'polypeptide(L)'
;MPQLSTSQVLCVQVIDVNDEAPLFQRAEFDAQVMENQGPGTTVLTVTATDRDQVYARDGGLPPNFAKAVVRVEVQDVNDNTPLFARPWYGLEVPENQAAVELCFLKATDPDSGPGGELEYKITGEELGLCVQAKYVIRMSFKDLVHHNCYNCFTIAVYCWRVSNVEITISGKRL
;
A
#
# COMPACT_ATOMS: atom_id res chain seq x y z
N MET A 1 14.57 93.64 20.50
CA MET A 1 14.14 92.68 21.55
C MET A 1 14.44 91.28 21.05
N PRO A 2 15.08 90.38 21.82
CA PRO A 2 15.29 89.01 21.37
C PRO A 2 13.99 88.21 21.52
N GLN A 3 13.68 87.35 20.55
CA GLN A 3 12.61 86.36 20.70
C GLN A 3 13.18 85.09 21.33
N LEU A 4 12.52 84.63 22.39
CA LEU A 4 12.80 83.33 23.01
C LEU A 4 11.87 82.29 22.36
N SER A 5 12.43 81.17 21.94
CA SER A 5 11.68 80.00 21.51
C SER A 5 12.14 78.77 22.29
N THR A 6 11.27 77.79 22.40
CA THR A 6 11.56 76.46 22.95
C THR A 6 10.92 75.41 22.06
N SER A 7 11.50 74.22 22.02
CA SER A 7 11.03 73.10 21.21
C SER A 7 10.93 71.86 22.09
N GLN A 8 9.91 71.03 21.86
CA GLN A 8 9.75 69.74 22.52
C GLN A 8 9.76 68.64 21.45
N VAL A 9 10.40 67.50 21.77
CA VAL A 9 10.37 66.32 20.92
C VAL A 9 9.15 65.48 21.29
N LEU A 10 8.25 65.29 20.33
CA LEU A 10 7.14 64.35 20.43
C LEU A 10 7.62 62.98 19.94
N CYS A 11 7.55 61.97 20.81
CA CYS A 11 7.72 60.58 20.39
C CYS A 11 6.35 60.01 20.04
N VAL A 12 6.17 59.64 18.76
CA VAL A 12 5.00 58.91 18.30
C VAL A 12 5.40 57.45 18.11
N GLN A 13 4.74 56.55 18.81
CA GLN A 13 4.85 55.11 18.58
C GLN A 13 3.63 54.63 17.82
N VAL A 14 3.86 53.97 16.69
CA VAL A 14 2.82 53.26 15.96
C VAL A 14 2.80 51.83 16.49
N ILE A 15 1.61 51.39 16.93
CA ILE A 15 1.38 50.01 17.34
C ILE A 15 0.83 49.22 16.15
N ASP A 16 1.26 47.96 16.06
CA ASP A 16 0.71 47.03 15.09
C ASP A 16 -0.68 46.57 15.51
N VAL A 17 -1.57 46.36 14.55
CA VAL A 17 -2.94 45.86 14.77
C VAL A 17 -3.06 44.54 14.04
N ASN A 18 -3.68 43.53 14.65
CA ASN A 18 -3.90 42.26 13.97
C ASN A 18 -5.02 42.37 12.93
N ASP A 19 -4.68 42.84 11.74
CA ASP A 19 -5.58 43.00 10.61
C ASP A 19 -5.24 42.06 9.43
N GLU A 20 -4.10 41.37 9.48
CA GLU A 20 -3.76 40.33 8.52
C GLU A 20 -4.14 38.94 9.06
N ALA A 21 -4.32 38.00 8.14
CA ALA A 21 -4.55 36.61 8.49
C ALA A 21 -3.30 35.79 8.16
N PRO A 22 -3.01 34.72 8.91
CA PRO A 22 -1.89 33.86 8.59
C PRO A 22 -2.09 33.24 7.22
N LEU A 23 -1.05 33.18 6.38
CA LEU A 23 -1.13 32.66 5.02
C LEU A 23 -0.37 31.36 4.87
N PHE A 24 -1.06 30.31 4.42
CA PHE A 24 -0.39 29.09 3.92
C PHE A 24 0.16 29.35 2.52
N GLN A 25 1.32 28.77 2.21
CA GLN A 25 1.92 28.86 0.88
C GLN A 25 1.03 28.25 -0.22
N ARG A 26 0.14 27.32 0.14
CA ARG A 26 -0.79 26.61 -0.76
C ARG A 26 -2.12 26.38 -0.07
N ALA A 27 -3.19 26.30 -0.86
CA ALA A 27 -4.54 25.96 -0.38
C ALA A 27 -4.75 24.45 -0.20
N GLU A 28 -3.99 23.63 -0.94
CA GLU A 28 -4.02 22.17 -0.87
C GLU A 28 -2.59 21.61 -0.81
N PHE A 29 -2.41 20.57 0.00
CA PHE A 29 -1.18 19.80 0.12
C PHE A 29 -1.49 18.32 -0.01
N ASP A 30 -0.64 17.61 -0.74
CA ASP A 30 -0.67 16.15 -0.86
C ASP A 30 0.53 15.55 -0.14
N ALA A 31 0.30 14.45 0.56
CA ALA A 31 1.35 13.69 1.21
C ALA A 31 1.06 12.20 1.11
N GLN A 32 2.13 11.41 1.18
CA GLN A 32 2.06 9.95 1.14
C GLN A 32 2.72 9.38 2.38
N VAL A 33 2.14 8.31 2.92
CA VAL A 33 2.69 7.57 4.06
C VAL A 33 2.54 6.08 3.82
N MET A 34 3.57 5.30 4.12
CA MET A 34 3.47 3.84 4.06
C MET A 34 2.61 3.32 5.22
N GLU A 35 1.85 2.24 5.02
CA GLU A 35 0.94 1.71 6.06
C GLU A 35 1.67 1.19 7.31
N ASN A 36 2.92 0.76 7.16
CA ASN A 36 3.73 0.18 8.24
C ASN A 36 4.48 1.22 9.08
N GLN A 37 4.20 2.51 8.91
CA GLN A 37 4.89 3.55 9.68
C GLN A 37 4.46 3.52 11.15
N GLY A 38 5.44 3.59 12.05
CA GLY A 38 5.21 3.54 13.49
C GLY A 38 4.45 4.76 14.03
N PRO A 39 3.88 4.65 15.25
CA PRO A 39 3.26 5.80 15.92
C PRO A 39 4.26 6.95 16.10
N GLY A 40 3.83 8.17 15.78
CA GLY A 40 4.67 9.37 15.87
C GLY A 40 5.40 9.74 14.57
N THR A 41 5.22 9.00 13.48
CA THR A 41 5.75 9.38 12.17
C THR A 41 5.12 10.68 11.67
N THR A 42 5.97 11.65 11.35
CA THR A 42 5.56 12.89 10.70
C THR A 42 5.35 12.67 9.22
N VAL A 43 4.11 12.81 8.74
CA VAL A 43 3.75 12.64 7.32
C VAL A 43 3.95 13.92 6.51
N LEU A 44 3.57 15.07 7.06
CA LEU A 44 3.70 16.36 6.43
C LEU A 44 3.79 17.47 7.48
N THR A 45 4.72 18.40 7.29
CA THR A 45 4.80 19.64 8.06
C THR A 45 4.37 20.80 7.19
N VAL A 46 3.27 21.47 7.54
CA VAL A 46 2.78 22.69 6.87
C VAL A 46 3.11 23.91 7.72
N THR A 47 3.46 25.01 7.07
CA THR A 47 3.73 26.29 7.73
C THR A 47 2.81 27.36 7.17
N ALA A 48 2.30 28.21 8.06
CA ALA A 48 1.61 29.44 7.71
C ALA A 48 2.43 30.62 8.23
N THR A 49 2.50 31.70 7.46
CA THR A 49 3.20 32.92 7.85
C THR A 49 2.19 34.02 8.13
N ASP A 50 2.28 34.62 9.30
CA ASP A 50 1.56 35.84 9.64
C ASP A 50 2.50 37.04 9.49
N ARG A 51 1.98 38.18 9.03
CA ARG A 51 2.76 39.41 8.86
C ARG A 51 2.69 40.32 10.08
N ASP A 52 1.76 40.06 11.00
CA ASP A 52 1.60 40.82 12.23
C ASP A 52 2.73 40.51 13.23
N GLN A 53 3.26 41.52 13.93
CA GLN A 53 4.27 41.34 14.97
C GLN A 53 3.64 40.76 16.23
N VAL A 54 4.28 39.71 16.76
CA VAL A 54 3.87 38.93 17.93
C VAL A 54 3.30 39.81 19.04
N TYR A 55 2.01 39.60 19.34
CA TYR A 55 1.28 40.25 20.43
C TYR A 55 2.09 40.32 21.72
N ALA A 56 2.67 41.48 22.00
CA ALA A 56 3.16 41.78 23.33
C ALA A 56 1.95 42.11 24.22
N ARG A 57 1.38 41.06 24.84
CA ARG A 57 0.46 41.12 26.00
C ARG A 57 -0.86 41.89 25.80
N ASP A 58 -1.80 41.32 25.07
CA ASP A 58 -3.25 41.48 25.28
C ASP A 58 -3.92 40.58 24.22
N GLY A 59 -4.89 39.74 24.59
CA GLY A 59 -5.47 38.74 23.69
C GLY A 59 -6.32 39.36 22.58
N GLY A 60 -5.69 39.61 21.41
CA GLY A 60 -6.35 40.08 20.20
C GLY A 60 -7.61 39.27 19.84
N LEU A 61 -8.73 39.98 19.69
CA LEU A 61 -10.05 39.47 19.32
C LEU A 61 -10.54 40.25 18.09
N PRO A 62 -11.08 39.59 17.04
CA PRO A 62 -11.17 38.14 16.84
C PRO A 62 -9.88 37.56 16.25
N PRO A 63 -9.58 36.26 16.50
CA PRO A 63 -8.48 35.60 15.81
C PRO A 63 -8.79 35.48 14.32
N ASN A 64 -7.95 36.06 13.47
CA ASN A 64 -7.94 35.75 12.05
C ASN A 64 -7.37 34.34 11.86
N PHE A 65 -8.01 33.54 10.99
CA PHE A 65 -7.60 32.17 10.72
C PHE A 65 -7.52 31.90 9.23
N ALA A 66 -6.63 30.99 8.85
CA ALA A 66 -6.57 30.43 7.50
C ALA A 66 -6.80 28.91 7.52
N LYS A 67 -7.25 28.41 6.37
CA LYS A 67 -7.55 27.00 6.16
C LYS A 67 -6.80 26.50 4.93
N ALA A 68 -6.16 25.35 5.08
CA ALA A 68 -5.64 24.56 3.97
C ALA A 68 -6.17 23.12 4.07
N VAL A 69 -6.31 22.45 2.93
CA VAL A 69 -6.70 21.04 2.87
C VAL A 69 -5.45 20.19 2.72
N VAL A 70 -5.34 19.12 3.50
CA VAL A 70 -4.27 18.13 3.36
C VAL A 70 -4.90 16.81 2.93
N ARG A 71 -4.47 16.28 1.79
CA ARG A 71 -4.82 14.95 1.31
C ARG A 71 -3.66 14.02 1.64
N VAL A 72 -3.93 12.98 2.40
CA VAL A 72 -2.94 11.95 2.74
C VAL A 72 -3.34 10.66 2.07
N GLU A 73 -2.48 10.15 1.21
CA GLU A 73 -2.61 8.84 0.60
C GLU A 73 -1.76 7.83 1.36
N VAL A 74 -2.36 6.71 1.75
CA VAL A 74 -1.65 5.61 2.39
C VAL A 74 -1.17 4.66 1.29
N GLN A 75 0.13 4.41 1.25
CA GLN A 75 0.76 3.46 0.36
C GLN A 75 0.84 2.09 1.02
N ASP A 76 0.35 1.10 0.28
CA ASP A 76 0.38 -0.31 0.62
C ASP A 76 1.83 -0.82 0.66
N VAL A 77 2.14 -1.61 1.68
CA VAL A 77 3.40 -2.32 1.82
C VAL A 77 3.11 -3.79 1.65
N ASN A 78 3.85 -4.42 0.76
CA ASN A 78 3.77 -5.84 0.50
C ASN A 78 4.28 -6.66 1.70
N ASP A 79 3.41 -6.91 2.68
CA ASP A 79 3.74 -7.59 3.95
C ASP A 79 2.88 -8.83 4.25
N ASN A 80 1.88 -9.14 3.41
CA ASN A 80 0.99 -10.27 3.62
C ASN A 80 1.26 -11.46 2.70
N THR A 81 1.78 -12.58 3.20
CA THR A 81 2.07 -13.74 2.33
C THR A 81 0.79 -14.32 1.68
N PRO A 82 0.79 -14.70 0.39
CA PRO A 82 -0.36 -15.31 -0.27
C PRO A 82 -0.82 -16.60 0.43
N LEU A 83 -2.13 -16.80 0.54
CA LEU A 83 -2.72 -17.94 1.24
C LEU A 83 -3.74 -18.67 0.39
N PHE A 84 -3.60 -20.00 0.28
CA PHE A 84 -4.65 -20.87 -0.25
C PHE A 84 -5.79 -21.03 0.76
N ALA A 85 -7.02 -21.12 0.25
CA ALA A 85 -8.22 -21.28 1.10
C ALA A 85 -8.22 -22.57 1.95
N ARG A 86 -7.49 -23.61 1.51
CA ARG A 86 -7.33 -24.88 2.23
C ARG A 86 -5.88 -25.34 2.18
N PRO A 87 -5.38 -26.01 3.24
CA PRO A 87 -4.01 -26.52 3.28
C PRO A 87 -3.77 -27.72 2.35
N TRP A 88 -4.83 -28.45 1.97
CA TRP A 88 -4.77 -29.56 1.02
C TRP A 88 -6.13 -29.76 0.34
N TYR A 89 -6.10 -30.39 -0.84
CA TYR A 89 -7.28 -30.76 -1.62
C TYR A 89 -7.18 -32.24 -1.99
N GLY A 90 -8.18 -33.03 -1.59
CA GLY A 90 -8.29 -34.44 -1.97
C GLY A 90 -9.23 -34.58 -3.15
N LEU A 91 -8.76 -35.23 -4.22
CA LEU A 91 -9.54 -35.52 -5.42
C LEU A 91 -9.39 -37.00 -5.76
N GLU A 92 -10.51 -37.64 -6.08
CA GLU A 92 -10.53 -38.99 -6.62
C GLU A 92 -10.87 -38.90 -8.11
N VAL A 93 -10.02 -39.47 -8.96
CA VAL A 93 -10.22 -39.41 -10.40
C VAL A 93 -10.01 -40.80 -11.01
N PRO A 94 -10.94 -41.28 -11.86
CA PRO A 94 -10.77 -42.54 -12.57
C PRO A 94 -9.50 -42.53 -13.43
N GLU A 95 -8.78 -43.66 -13.47
CA GLU A 95 -7.54 -43.79 -14.25
C GLU A 95 -7.72 -43.52 -15.75
N ASN A 96 -8.92 -43.77 -16.26
CA ASN A 96 -9.28 -43.61 -17.67
C ASN A 96 -10.01 -42.29 -17.96
N GLN A 97 -10.00 -41.36 -17.01
CA GLN A 97 -10.67 -40.08 -17.14
C GLN A 97 -10.04 -39.28 -18.29
N ALA A 98 -10.86 -38.84 -19.26
CA ALA A 98 -10.40 -37.89 -20.28
C ALA A 98 -9.99 -36.56 -19.64
N ALA A 99 -9.13 -35.78 -20.32
CA ALA A 99 -8.63 -34.50 -19.81
C ALA A 99 -9.75 -33.60 -19.29
N VAL A 100 -9.74 -33.34 -17.98
CA VAL A 100 -10.81 -32.64 -17.26
C VAL A 100 -10.20 -31.59 -16.33
N GLU A 101 -10.97 -30.56 -16.03
CA GLU A 101 -10.64 -29.60 -14.99
C GLU A 101 -10.83 -30.27 -13.63
N LEU A 102 -9.76 -30.31 -12.83
CA LEU A 102 -9.76 -31.06 -11.57
C LEU A 102 -10.30 -30.22 -10.42
N CYS A 103 -9.75 -29.02 -10.29
CA CYS A 103 -10.12 -28.10 -9.23
C CYS A 103 -9.75 -26.66 -9.56
N PHE A 104 -10.37 -25.75 -8.83
CA PHE A 104 -10.04 -24.33 -8.80
C PHE A 104 -9.24 -24.07 -7.53
N LEU A 105 -7.95 -23.76 -7.67
CA LEU A 105 -7.11 -23.34 -6.55
C LEU A 105 -6.88 -21.84 -6.66
N LYS A 106 -7.47 -21.11 -5.72
CA LYS A 106 -7.28 -19.66 -5.60
C LYS A 106 -6.56 -19.37 -4.29
N ALA A 107 -5.38 -18.78 -4.39
CA ALA A 107 -4.76 -18.08 -3.29
C ALA A 107 -5.27 -16.64 -3.24
N THR A 108 -5.28 -16.08 -2.03
CA THR A 108 -5.62 -14.68 -1.76
C THR A 108 -4.45 -14.01 -1.11
N ASP A 109 -4.18 -12.78 -1.54
CA ASP A 109 -3.20 -11.89 -0.96
C ASP A 109 -3.92 -10.55 -0.72
N PRO A 110 -3.97 -10.05 0.53
CA PRO A 110 -4.68 -8.83 0.86
C PRO A 110 -3.91 -7.55 0.49
N ASP A 111 -2.64 -7.66 0.08
CA ASP A 111 -1.85 -6.53 -0.41
C ASP A 111 -2.49 -5.91 -1.67
N SER A 112 -2.44 -4.59 -1.79
CA SER A 112 -3.05 -3.85 -2.90
C SER A 112 -2.14 -3.76 -4.13
N GLY A 113 -2.73 -3.48 -5.30
CA GLY A 113 -1.97 -3.28 -6.54
C GLY A 113 -1.14 -4.51 -6.94
N PRO A 114 0.10 -4.33 -7.45
CA PRO A 114 0.98 -5.45 -7.81
C PRO A 114 1.36 -6.36 -6.63
N GLY A 115 1.24 -5.89 -5.38
CA GLY A 115 1.44 -6.71 -4.18
C GLY A 115 0.44 -7.86 -4.09
N GLY A 116 -0.80 -7.64 -4.54
CA GLY A 116 -1.85 -8.67 -4.59
C GLY A 116 -1.89 -9.49 -5.89
N GLU A 117 -0.99 -9.23 -6.84
CA GLU A 117 -0.94 -9.99 -8.10
C GLU A 117 -0.15 -11.28 -7.94
N LEU A 118 -0.84 -12.40 -8.20
CA LEU A 118 -0.33 -13.74 -7.94
C LEU A 118 -0.02 -14.53 -9.22
N GLU A 119 1.11 -15.22 -9.18
CA GLU A 119 1.54 -16.26 -10.11
C GLU A 119 1.42 -17.63 -9.46
N TYR A 120 1.23 -18.66 -10.30
CA TYR A 120 1.04 -20.04 -9.87
C TYR A 120 1.96 -20.97 -10.67
N LYS A 121 2.52 -21.97 -9.98
CA LYS A 121 3.25 -23.06 -10.62
C LYS A 121 2.95 -24.38 -9.92
N ILE A 122 2.99 -25.45 -10.69
CA ILE A 122 2.62 -26.80 -10.25
C ILE A 122 3.77 -27.77 -10.49
N THR A 123 3.92 -28.76 -9.61
CA THR A 123 4.81 -29.90 -9.86
C THR A 123 4.11 -30.94 -10.72
N GLY A 124 4.85 -31.74 -11.50
CA GLY A 124 4.25 -32.80 -12.29
C GLY A 124 3.77 -32.34 -13.67
N GLU A 125 4.37 -31.28 -14.23
CA GLU A 125 4.16 -30.89 -15.64
C GLU A 125 4.44 -32.08 -16.58
N GLU A 126 5.38 -32.96 -16.20
CA GLU A 126 5.67 -34.23 -16.87
C GLU A 126 4.50 -35.23 -16.87
N LEU A 127 3.50 -35.05 -16.00
CA LEU A 127 2.26 -35.82 -15.94
C LEU A 127 1.12 -35.14 -16.73
N GLY A 128 1.43 -34.14 -17.54
CA GLY A 128 0.45 -33.38 -18.32
C GLY A 128 -0.40 -32.42 -17.48
N LEU A 129 0.07 -32.04 -16.29
CA LEU A 129 -0.55 -31.02 -15.44
C LEU A 129 -0.17 -29.62 -15.92
N CYS A 130 -1.15 -28.72 -15.99
CA CYS A 130 -0.89 -27.31 -16.24
C CYS A 130 -1.87 -26.40 -15.50
N VAL A 131 -1.42 -25.20 -15.17
CA VAL A 131 -2.30 -24.13 -14.70
C VAL A 131 -2.87 -23.42 -15.93
N GLN A 132 -4.19 -23.43 -16.09
CA GLN A 132 -4.93 -22.75 -17.15
C GLN A 132 -5.72 -21.57 -16.58
N ALA A 133 -5.72 -20.45 -17.31
CA ALA A 133 -6.28 -19.18 -16.83
C ALA A 133 -5.76 -18.83 -15.41
N LYS A 134 -6.18 -17.71 -14.81
CA LYS A 134 -5.49 -17.18 -13.63
C LYS A 134 -5.59 -18.07 -12.36
N TYR A 135 -6.34 -19.19 -12.34
CA TYR A 135 -6.57 -20.04 -11.14
C TYR A 135 -7.01 -21.51 -11.40
N VAL A 136 -7.08 -22.00 -12.64
CA VAL A 136 -7.66 -23.33 -12.94
C VAL A 136 -6.55 -24.35 -13.08
N ILE A 137 -6.62 -25.45 -12.33
CA ILE A 137 -5.69 -26.57 -12.55
C ILE A 137 -6.35 -27.58 -13.45
N ARG A 138 -5.75 -27.82 -14.61
CA ARG A 138 -6.18 -28.84 -15.55
C ARG A 138 -5.15 -29.95 -15.62
N MET A 139 -5.63 -31.18 -15.66
CA MET A 139 -4.77 -32.34 -15.86
C MET A 139 -5.14 -33.06 -17.16
N SER A 140 -4.12 -33.41 -17.93
CA SER A 140 -4.24 -34.29 -19.08
C SER A 140 -3.76 -35.69 -18.69
N PHE A 141 -4.68 -36.62 -18.45
CA PHE A 141 -4.42 -38.01 -18.04
C PHE A 141 -3.72 -38.89 -19.09
N LYS A 142 -3.32 -38.35 -20.24
CA LYS A 142 -2.82 -39.14 -21.37
C LYS A 142 -1.56 -39.98 -21.06
N ASP A 143 -0.81 -39.63 -20.01
CA ASP A 143 0.49 -40.27 -19.71
C ASP A 143 0.55 -41.01 -18.36
N LEU A 144 -0.54 -41.04 -17.58
CA LEU A 144 -0.58 -41.65 -16.23
C LEU A 144 -0.91 -43.16 -16.22
N VAL A 145 -1.35 -43.73 -17.34
CA VAL A 145 -2.09 -45.01 -17.37
C VAL A 145 -1.24 -46.21 -17.82
N HIS A 146 0.08 -46.08 -18.01
CA HIS A 146 0.84 -47.20 -18.59
C HIS A 146 1.39 -48.22 -17.59
N HIS A 147 1.36 -47.96 -16.28
CA HIS A 147 1.77 -48.94 -15.28
C HIS A 147 0.98 -48.73 -14.00
N ASN A 148 0.18 -49.73 -13.63
CA ASN A 148 -0.68 -49.91 -12.46
C ASN A 148 -0.01 -49.62 -11.08
N CYS A 149 0.60 -48.45 -10.91
CA CYS A 149 1.63 -48.18 -9.89
C CYS A 149 1.42 -46.86 -9.11
N TYR A 150 0.40 -46.05 -9.41
CA TYR A 150 0.20 -44.75 -8.75
C TYR A 150 -1.20 -44.64 -8.15
N ASN A 151 -1.47 -45.40 -7.08
CA ASN A 151 -2.77 -45.35 -6.38
C ASN A 151 -3.00 -44.03 -5.60
N CYS A 152 -1.96 -43.21 -5.44
CA CYS A 152 -2.01 -41.87 -4.87
C CYS A 152 -0.72 -41.11 -5.27
N PHE A 153 -0.85 -39.87 -5.72
CA PHE A 153 0.27 -38.97 -5.96
C PHE A 153 -0.01 -37.61 -5.34
N THR A 154 1.04 -36.95 -4.84
CA THR A 154 0.94 -35.62 -4.25
C THR A 154 1.45 -34.60 -5.25
N ILE A 155 0.64 -33.59 -5.53
CA ILE A 155 1.01 -32.45 -6.36
C ILE A 155 1.19 -31.24 -5.45
N ALA A 156 2.34 -30.58 -5.54
CA ALA A 156 2.55 -29.29 -4.89
C ALA A 156 2.19 -28.15 -5.85
N VAL A 157 1.39 -27.21 -5.34
CA VAL A 157 1.04 -25.97 -6.04
C VAL A 157 1.65 -24.82 -5.26
N TYR A 158 2.47 -24.03 -5.94
CA TYR A 158 3.14 -22.87 -5.39
C TYR A 158 2.48 -21.62 -5.93
N CYS A 159 2.39 -20.60 -5.08
CA CYS A 159 1.90 -19.29 -5.45
C CYS A 159 2.83 -18.22 -4.87
N TRP A 160 3.14 -17.21 -5.67
CA TRP A 160 3.98 -16.07 -5.26
C TRP A 160 3.53 -14.80 -5.98
N ARG A 161 4.02 -13.66 -5.53
CA ARG A 161 3.73 -12.36 -6.13
C ARG A 161 4.60 -12.10 -7.35
N VAL A 162 4.09 -11.39 -8.36
CA VAL A 162 4.77 -11.10 -9.64
C VAL A 162 6.09 -10.31 -9.50
N SER A 163 6.54 -9.97 -8.30
CA SER A 163 7.83 -9.30 -8.05
C SER A 163 9.02 -10.29 -8.07
N ASN A 164 9.73 -10.40 -9.19
CA ASN A 164 11.14 -10.83 -9.42
C ASN A 164 11.78 -11.99 -8.61
N VAL A 165 11.04 -12.81 -7.87
CA VAL A 165 11.59 -13.98 -7.17
C VAL A 165 11.58 -15.18 -8.10
N GLU A 166 12.74 -15.57 -8.63
CA GLU A 166 12.91 -16.86 -9.30
C GLU A 166 12.85 -17.99 -8.27
N ILE A 167 11.74 -18.73 -8.23
CA ILE A 167 11.62 -19.93 -7.38
C ILE A 167 12.14 -21.16 -8.13
N THR A 168 13.26 -21.71 -7.64
CA THR A 168 13.75 -23.02 -8.07
C THR A 168 12.96 -24.12 -7.35
N ILE A 169 12.03 -24.77 -8.06
CA ILE A 169 11.25 -25.89 -7.55
C ILE A 169 12.02 -27.19 -7.81
N SER A 170 12.57 -27.80 -6.76
CA SER A 170 13.19 -29.13 -6.87
C SER A 170 12.13 -30.20 -6.61
N GLY A 171 11.68 -30.88 -7.68
CA GLY A 171 10.84 -32.06 -7.55
C GLY A 171 11.65 -33.24 -7.02
N LYS A 172 11.27 -33.81 -5.88
CA LYS A 172 11.73 -35.16 -5.51
C LYS A 172 10.82 -36.17 -6.20
N ARG A 173 11.43 -36.96 -7.08
CA ARG A 173 10.84 -38.20 -7.60
C ARG A 173 10.67 -39.16 -6.42
N LEU A 174 9.42 -39.51 -6.07
CA LEU A 174 9.12 -40.64 -5.17
C LEU A 174 9.22 -41.94 -5.95
#